data_AF-A0A2E6QNC3-F1
#
_entry.id   AF-A0A2E6QNC3-F1
#
_cell.length_a   1.000
_cell.length_b   1.000
_cell.length_c   1.000
_cell.angle_alpha   90.00
_cell.angle_beta   90.00
_cell.angle_gamma   90.00
#
_symmetry.space_group_name_H-M   'P 1'
#
loop_
_entity.id
_entity.type
_entity.pdbx_description
1 polymer ?
#
loop_
_entity_poly.entity_id
_entity_poly.type
_entity_poly.pdbx_seq_one_letter_code
_entity_poly.pdbx_strand_id
1 'polypeptide(L)'
;MTGRVEFRCASKTSPDTKRRQSLLDIARATGVPIWCECGGKARCTTCRVRVVDGLANLAPRSAAEKRLASLRGWDPATRLACQTRVTGNVAVERLIRSGSEVSPLQVETVRAGSGDERQLAILFCDVRDFTTFAESHLSFDVVHVLNKLFAVLGEPILLNNGVIYQYVGDEITGLFGLEAGSEADSCRTAVRAALGMLAAVETLNDELESEFGARLAVGIGLHFGPVVIGRIGHPSHQQFGVVGDTINAASRIQEANKTLGTRFLASSPVVDCLPEGVLACGKSTTVTLRGRQEPVGLVEIRGFTTPDPVLIAQTTAGALLSRKAELTSAFYGRLFEAAPGLRPMFPANLEGQSEKLGQMLEVLVYALNRPTQLAMGLHSLGQRHVAYGVTAEHYAAVGPILLAAIGDILGDDFQPQVREAWAALIDTILQLMQRGAANAPD
;
A
#
# COMPACT_ATOMS: atom_id res chain seq x y z
N MET A 1 -3.24 -33.77 -21.20
CA MET A 1 -3.27 -34.00 -19.75
C MET A 1 -3.82 -32.74 -19.11
N THR A 2 -4.71 -32.91 -18.14
CA THR A 2 -5.21 -31.84 -17.26
C THR A 2 -4.30 -31.83 -16.02
N GLY A 3 -4.07 -30.66 -15.45
CA GLY A 3 -3.27 -30.51 -14.22
C GLY A 3 -3.79 -29.37 -13.36
N ARG A 4 -3.29 -29.21 -12.15
CA ARG A 4 -3.65 -28.12 -11.23
C ARG A 4 -2.51 -27.11 -11.11
N VAL A 5 -2.87 -25.86 -10.90
CA VAL A 5 -1.92 -24.79 -10.64
C VAL A 5 -1.99 -24.39 -9.19
N GLU A 6 -0.90 -24.58 -8.45
CA GLU A 6 -0.73 -24.04 -7.11
C GLU A 6 -0.16 -22.62 -7.23
N PHE A 7 -0.90 -21.62 -6.74
CA PHE A 7 -0.45 -20.24 -6.63
C PHE A 7 0.07 -19.99 -5.22
N ARG A 8 1.37 -20.25 -4.98
CA ARG A 8 1.97 -20.28 -3.64
C ARG A 8 1.79 -18.97 -2.87
N CYS A 9 2.03 -17.82 -3.51
CA CYS A 9 1.83 -16.51 -2.89
C CYS A 9 0.36 -16.18 -2.54
N ALA A 10 -0.61 -16.93 -3.06
CA ALA A 10 -2.03 -16.73 -2.79
C ALA A 10 -2.64 -17.87 -1.97
N SER A 11 -1.85 -18.90 -1.63
CA SER A 11 -2.32 -20.13 -0.98
C SER A 11 -3.59 -20.71 -1.63
N LYS A 12 -3.69 -20.61 -2.96
CA LYS A 12 -4.83 -21.08 -3.75
C LYS A 12 -4.36 -22.10 -4.77
N THR A 13 -5.16 -23.14 -4.96
CA THR A 13 -4.93 -24.15 -6.00
C THR A 13 -6.10 -24.12 -6.97
N SER A 14 -5.81 -24.08 -8.27
CA SER A 14 -6.85 -24.10 -9.29
C SER A 14 -7.58 -25.45 -9.31
N PRO A 15 -8.85 -25.48 -9.73
CA PRO A 15 -9.46 -26.72 -10.22
C PRO A 15 -8.68 -27.27 -11.43
N ASP A 16 -8.99 -28.50 -11.85
CA ASP A 16 -8.32 -29.12 -12.99
C ASP A 16 -8.42 -28.23 -14.24
N THR A 17 -7.26 -27.95 -14.83
CA THR A 17 -7.14 -27.01 -15.94
C THR A 17 -7.84 -27.54 -17.20
N LYS A 18 -8.56 -26.65 -17.90
CA LYS A 18 -9.18 -26.98 -19.18
C LYS A 18 -8.13 -26.93 -20.29
N ARG A 19 -8.30 -27.76 -21.33
CA ARG A 19 -7.40 -27.76 -22.50
C ARG A 19 -7.30 -26.35 -23.09
N ARG A 20 -6.06 -25.92 -23.38
CA ARG A 20 -5.73 -24.61 -24.00
C ARG A 20 -5.94 -23.37 -23.13
N GLN A 21 -5.96 -23.47 -21.79
CA GLN A 21 -5.86 -22.29 -20.93
C GLN A 21 -4.40 -21.87 -20.71
N SER A 22 -4.16 -20.56 -20.62
CA SER A 22 -2.89 -20.02 -20.12
C SER A 22 -2.89 -19.95 -18.59
N LEU A 23 -1.73 -19.84 -17.96
CA LEU A 23 -1.61 -19.59 -16.52
C LEU A 23 -2.40 -18.35 -16.09
N LEU A 24 -2.49 -17.32 -16.95
CA LEU A 24 -3.29 -16.12 -16.69
C LEU A 24 -4.80 -16.42 -16.67
N ASP A 25 -5.29 -17.25 -17.60
CA ASP A 25 -6.71 -17.64 -17.63
C ASP A 25 -7.07 -18.48 -16.41
N ILE A 26 -6.16 -19.36 -16.01
CA ILE A 26 -6.33 -20.23 -14.84
C ILE A 26 -6.34 -19.37 -13.56
N ALA A 27 -5.44 -18.40 -13.46
CA ALA A 27 -5.39 -17.48 -12.33
C ALA A 27 -6.69 -16.66 -12.20
N ARG A 28 -7.18 -16.11 -13.32
CA ARG A 28 -8.46 -15.38 -13.36
C ARG A 28 -9.64 -16.24 -12.92
N ALA A 29 -9.73 -17.47 -13.42
CA ALA A 29 -10.78 -18.40 -13.03
C ALA A 29 -10.70 -18.81 -11.55
N THR A 30 -9.50 -18.77 -10.96
CA THR A 30 -9.24 -19.12 -9.55
C THR A 30 -9.34 -17.89 -8.62
N GLY A 31 -9.63 -16.70 -9.16
CA GLY A 31 -9.63 -15.45 -8.40
C GLY A 31 -8.25 -15.12 -7.80
N VAL A 32 -7.18 -15.45 -8.54
CA VAL A 32 -5.81 -15.05 -8.24
C VAL A 32 -5.43 -13.92 -9.21
N PRO A 33 -5.20 -12.70 -8.71
CA PRO A 33 -4.83 -11.59 -9.57
C PRO A 33 -3.41 -11.80 -10.11
N ILE A 34 -3.27 -11.88 -11.43
CA ILE A 34 -1.98 -11.79 -12.13
C ILE A 34 -2.03 -10.59 -13.04
N TRP A 35 -1.10 -9.66 -12.83
CA TRP A 35 -1.03 -8.42 -13.58
C TRP A 35 -0.73 -8.68 -15.06
N CYS A 36 -1.40 -8.03 -16.00
CA CYS A 36 -1.16 -8.26 -17.43
C CYS A 36 -1.56 -7.06 -18.31
N GLU A 37 -0.73 -6.01 -18.26
CA GLU A 37 -0.79 -4.78 -19.06
C GLU A 37 -1.32 -4.96 -20.50
N CYS A 38 -0.73 -5.88 -21.27
CA CYS A 38 -1.08 -6.06 -22.68
C CYS A 38 -2.37 -6.87 -22.91
N GLY A 39 -3.14 -7.16 -21.86
CA GLY A 39 -4.35 -7.99 -21.92
C GLY A 39 -4.08 -9.45 -22.30
N GLY A 40 -2.86 -9.94 -22.11
CA GLY A 40 -2.46 -11.31 -22.40
C GLY A 40 -1.81 -11.55 -23.77
N LYS A 41 -1.45 -10.48 -24.49
CA LYS A 41 -0.94 -10.52 -25.87
C LYS A 41 0.58 -10.62 -26.01
N ALA A 42 1.31 -10.89 -24.92
CA ALA A 42 2.78 -10.93 -24.88
C ALA A 42 3.49 -9.68 -25.43
N ARG A 43 2.89 -8.50 -25.23
CA ARG A 43 3.49 -7.21 -25.56
C ARG A 43 4.08 -6.48 -24.34
N CYS A 44 4.03 -7.13 -23.16
CA CYS A 44 4.56 -6.62 -21.90
C CYS A 44 5.24 -7.76 -21.12
N THR A 45 5.88 -7.41 -19.99
CA THR A 45 6.50 -8.38 -19.09
C THR A 45 5.79 -8.47 -17.72
N THR A 46 4.63 -7.84 -17.58
CA THR A 46 3.97 -7.65 -16.28
C THR A 46 3.28 -8.89 -15.73
N CYS A 47 2.93 -9.87 -16.58
CA CYS A 47 2.37 -11.15 -16.12
C CYS A 47 3.43 -12.19 -15.73
N ARG A 48 4.64 -11.74 -15.41
CA ARG A 48 5.74 -12.61 -15.04
C ARG A 48 5.41 -13.39 -13.76
N VAL A 49 5.61 -14.69 -13.84
CA VAL A 49 5.55 -15.62 -12.72
C VAL A 49 6.85 -16.40 -12.67
N ARG A 50 7.25 -16.80 -11.47
CA ARG A 50 8.30 -17.79 -11.27
C ARG A 50 7.66 -19.14 -11.04
N VAL A 51 8.09 -20.12 -11.82
CA VAL A 51 7.70 -21.52 -11.67
C VAL A 51 8.59 -22.12 -10.58
N VAL A 52 7.96 -22.54 -9.49
CA VAL A 52 8.66 -23.04 -8.31
C VAL A 52 8.72 -24.56 -8.30
N ASP A 53 7.71 -25.21 -8.91
CA ASP A 53 7.69 -26.66 -9.12
C ASP A 53 6.91 -27.00 -10.40
N GLY A 54 7.22 -28.14 -11.03
CA GLY A 54 6.52 -28.61 -12.22
C GLY A 54 6.91 -27.91 -13.52
N LEU A 55 8.14 -27.42 -13.65
CA LEU A 55 8.61 -26.73 -14.87
C LEU A 55 8.49 -27.60 -16.14
N ALA A 56 8.69 -28.92 -16.02
CA ALA A 56 8.51 -29.88 -17.12
C ALA A 56 7.04 -30.04 -17.55
N ASN A 57 6.09 -29.62 -16.71
CA ASN A 57 4.65 -29.67 -16.95
C ASN A 57 4.11 -28.40 -17.61
N LEU A 58 4.99 -27.66 -18.30
CA LEU A 58 4.65 -26.46 -19.05
C LEU A 58 4.94 -26.67 -20.53
N ALA A 59 4.09 -26.09 -21.37
CA ALA A 59 4.37 -26.02 -22.79
C ALA A 59 5.66 -25.21 -23.06
N PRO A 60 6.37 -25.51 -24.16
CA PRO A 60 7.50 -24.71 -24.61
C PRO A 60 7.12 -23.22 -24.74
N ARG A 61 8.09 -22.32 -24.51
CA ARG A 61 7.89 -20.87 -24.69
C ARG A 61 7.31 -20.57 -26.07
N SER A 62 6.27 -19.72 -26.11
CA SER A 62 5.76 -19.19 -27.38
C SER A 62 6.82 -18.32 -28.06
N ALA A 63 6.70 -18.05 -29.36
CA ALA A 63 7.67 -17.20 -30.08
C ALA A 63 7.79 -15.80 -29.43
N ALA A 64 6.66 -15.21 -29.00
CA ALA A 64 6.64 -13.93 -28.31
C ALA A 64 7.34 -13.99 -26.94
N GLU A 65 7.13 -15.06 -26.18
CA GLU A 65 7.79 -15.27 -24.89
C GLU A 65 9.30 -15.53 -25.04
N LYS A 66 9.72 -16.31 -26.05
CA LYS A 66 11.15 -16.54 -26.36
C LYS A 66 11.88 -15.24 -26.66
N ARG A 67 11.25 -14.36 -27.46
CA ARG A 67 11.82 -13.04 -27.79
C ARG A 67 12.03 -12.20 -26.52
N LEU A 68 11.02 -12.10 -25.66
CA LEU A 68 11.10 -11.32 -24.42
C LEU A 68 12.09 -11.94 -23.41
N ALA A 69 12.11 -13.26 -23.28
CA ALA A 69 13.04 -13.98 -22.41
C ALA A 69 14.50 -13.77 -22.83
N SER A 70 14.79 -13.82 -24.14
CA SER A 70 16.14 -13.57 -24.67
C SER A 70 16.59 -12.12 -24.44
N LEU A 71 15.72 -11.15 -24.75
CA LEU A 71 16.01 -9.71 -24.55
C LEU A 71 16.26 -9.33 -23.08
N ARG A 72 15.76 -10.11 -22.12
CA ARG A 72 15.80 -9.80 -20.69
C ARG A 72 16.58 -10.82 -19.86
N GLY A 73 17.28 -11.75 -20.50
CA GLY A 73 18.11 -12.74 -19.81
C GLY A 73 17.34 -13.65 -18.84
N TRP A 74 16.10 -14.04 -19.16
CA TRP A 74 15.29 -14.84 -18.24
C TRP A 74 15.72 -16.30 -18.19
N ASP A 75 15.95 -16.78 -16.97
CA ASP A 75 16.08 -18.20 -16.66
C ASP A 75 14.82 -18.98 -17.06
N PRO A 76 14.88 -20.32 -17.26
CA PRO A 76 13.73 -21.12 -17.68
C PRO A 76 12.50 -21.09 -16.76
N ALA A 77 12.70 -20.87 -15.46
CA ALA A 77 11.63 -20.83 -14.45
C ALA A 77 10.88 -19.49 -14.45
N THR A 78 11.45 -18.43 -15.02
CA THR A 78 10.75 -17.16 -15.25
C THR A 78 9.91 -17.25 -16.53
N ARG A 79 8.58 -17.12 -16.38
CA ARG A 79 7.58 -17.35 -17.44
C ARG A 79 6.56 -16.21 -17.53
N LEU A 80 5.97 -16.00 -18.70
CA LEU A 80 4.82 -15.11 -18.87
C LEU A 80 3.52 -15.89 -18.66
N ALA A 81 2.76 -15.55 -17.64
CA ALA A 81 1.52 -16.24 -17.32
C ALA A 81 0.52 -16.22 -18.49
N CYS A 82 0.50 -15.16 -19.30
CA CYS A 82 -0.39 -15.07 -20.45
C CYS A 82 -0.02 -15.97 -21.64
N GLN A 83 1.22 -16.43 -21.71
CA GLN A 83 1.73 -17.28 -22.81
C GLN A 83 1.94 -18.72 -22.38
N THR A 84 2.10 -18.93 -21.08
CA THR A 84 2.48 -20.22 -20.52
C THR A 84 1.25 -21.09 -20.39
N ARG A 85 1.27 -22.24 -21.08
CA ARG A 85 0.21 -23.24 -21.02
C ARG A 85 0.64 -24.37 -20.10
N VAL A 86 -0.29 -24.80 -19.26
CA VAL A 86 -0.06 -25.85 -18.26
C VAL A 86 -0.48 -27.20 -18.86
N THR A 87 0.39 -28.21 -18.75
CA THR A 87 0.17 -29.57 -19.26
C THR A 87 0.09 -30.62 -18.15
N GLY A 88 0.42 -30.26 -16.91
CA GLY A 88 0.35 -31.10 -15.71
C GLY A 88 0.40 -30.22 -14.45
N ASN A 89 0.62 -30.81 -13.27
CA ASN A 89 0.65 -30.03 -12.03
C ASN A 89 1.85 -29.09 -11.97
N VAL A 90 1.62 -27.85 -11.55
CA VAL A 90 2.67 -26.81 -11.48
C VAL A 90 2.44 -25.89 -10.28
N ALA A 91 3.51 -25.44 -9.65
CA ALA A 91 3.47 -24.41 -8.61
C ALA A 91 4.14 -23.13 -9.08
N VAL A 92 3.49 -21.99 -8.85
CA VAL A 92 3.97 -20.68 -9.33
C VAL A 92 3.88 -19.59 -8.27
N GLU A 93 4.78 -18.62 -8.37
CA GLU A 93 4.85 -17.43 -7.52
C GLU A 93 4.82 -16.14 -8.36
N ARG A 94 4.23 -15.08 -7.80
CA ARG A 94 4.20 -13.75 -8.42
C ARG A 94 5.53 -13.03 -8.22
N LEU A 95 5.99 -12.35 -9.27
CA LEU A 95 7.26 -11.61 -9.27
C LEU A 95 7.11 -10.11 -9.04
N ILE A 96 5.94 -9.53 -9.30
CA ILE A 96 5.62 -8.15 -8.92
C ILE A 96 5.15 -8.17 -7.47
N ARG A 97 5.87 -7.46 -6.57
CA ARG A 97 5.69 -7.54 -5.11
C ARG A 97 5.66 -6.18 -4.37
N SER A 98 5.85 -5.01 -4.99
CA SER A 98 5.92 -3.71 -4.28
C SER A 98 4.70 -2.79 -4.48
N GLY A 99 4.43 -1.95 -3.48
CA GLY A 99 3.33 -0.96 -3.45
C GLY A 99 3.40 0.07 -4.59
N SER A 100 4.60 0.42 -5.05
CA SER A 100 4.83 1.41 -6.12
C SER A 100 4.18 1.08 -7.47
N GLU A 101 3.87 -0.19 -7.75
CA GLU A 101 3.17 -0.59 -8.98
C GLU A 101 1.65 -0.62 -8.80
N VAL A 102 1.12 -0.46 -7.58
CA VAL A 102 -0.31 -0.58 -7.27
C VAL A 102 -1.14 0.57 -7.83
N SER A 103 -0.58 1.77 -7.92
CA SER A 103 -1.34 2.93 -8.40
C SER A 103 -1.74 2.84 -9.88
N PRO A 104 -0.83 2.63 -10.85
CA PRO A 104 -1.21 2.45 -12.25
C PRO A 104 -2.21 1.29 -12.44
N LEU A 105 -2.01 0.25 -11.64
CA LEU A 105 -2.86 -0.93 -11.52
C LEU A 105 -4.31 -0.60 -11.13
N GLN A 106 -4.48 0.19 -10.07
CA GLN A 106 -5.78 0.62 -9.57
C GLN A 106 -6.49 1.50 -10.58
N VAL A 107 -5.77 2.48 -11.15
CA VAL A 107 -6.27 3.37 -12.21
C VAL A 107 -6.83 2.58 -13.39
N GLU A 108 -6.14 1.53 -13.85
CA GLU A 108 -6.59 0.70 -14.98
C GLU A 108 -7.78 -0.21 -14.66
N THR A 109 -7.97 -0.59 -13.39
CA THR A 109 -9.10 -1.43 -12.97
C THR A 109 -10.41 -0.66 -12.76
N VAL A 110 -10.35 0.67 -12.64
CA VAL A 110 -11.54 1.52 -12.59
C VAL A 110 -12.26 1.41 -13.94
N ARG A 111 -13.47 0.82 -13.93
CA ARG A 111 -14.33 0.66 -15.12
C ARG A 111 -14.90 2.01 -15.55
N ALA A 112 -14.08 2.90 -16.08
CA ALA A 112 -14.55 4.15 -16.63
C ALA A 112 -14.99 3.95 -18.09
N GLY A 113 -16.29 4.06 -18.35
CA GLY A 113 -16.85 4.20 -19.71
C GLY A 113 -16.53 5.58 -20.30
N SER A 114 -17.44 6.18 -21.07
CA SER A 114 -17.27 7.51 -21.67
C SER A 114 -17.29 8.70 -20.68
N GLY A 115 -17.05 8.46 -19.39
CA GLY A 115 -17.15 9.42 -18.29
C GLY A 115 -18.05 8.90 -17.17
N ASP A 116 -17.58 8.92 -15.94
CA ASP A 116 -18.31 8.54 -14.72
C ASP A 116 -18.15 9.67 -13.69
N GLU A 117 -19.27 10.19 -13.17
CA GLU A 117 -19.24 11.27 -12.18
C GLU A 117 -19.13 10.67 -10.77
N ARG A 118 -18.14 11.13 -9.99
CA ARG A 118 -17.85 10.62 -8.65
C ARG A 118 -17.44 11.72 -7.69
N GLN A 119 -17.75 11.53 -6.41
CA GLN A 119 -17.20 12.33 -5.33
C GLN A 119 -15.84 11.77 -4.95
N LEU A 120 -14.77 12.56 -5.09
CA LEU A 120 -13.41 12.16 -4.72
C LEU A 120 -12.79 13.16 -3.75
N ALA A 121 -11.95 12.65 -2.84
CA ALA A 121 -11.00 13.46 -2.11
C ALA A 121 -9.69 13.52 -2.94
N ILE A 122 -9.26 14.74 -3.25
CA ILE A 122 -8.11 15.02 -4.10
C ILE A 122 -7.04 15.72 -3.27
N LEU A 123 -5.89 15.07 -3.18
CA LEU A 123 -4.71 15.52 -2.46
C LEU A 123 -3.67 16.04 -3.45
N PHE A 124 -3.16 17.24 -3.21
CA PHE A 124 -1.98 17.78 -3.87
C PHE A 124 -0.89 18.00 -2.83
N CYS A 125 0.33 17.56 -3.13
CA CYS A 125 1.50 17.84 -2.32
C CYS A 125 2.64 18.30 -3.22
N ASP A 126 3.25 19.42 -2.85
CA ASP A 126 4.33 20.06 -3.61
C ASP A 126 5.41 20.54 -2.63
N VAL A 127 6.67 20.50 -3.09
CA VAL A 127 7.83 20.83 -2.26
C VAL A 127 8.09 22.33 -2.34
N ARG A 128 8.28 22.93 -1.17
CA ARG A 128 8.62 24.34 -1.06
C ARG A 128 10.03 24.57 -1.53
N ASP A 129 10.17 25.55 -2.41
CA ASP A 129 11.46 26.07 -2.86
C ASP A 129 12.38 24.98 -3.43
N PHE A 130 11.80 23.91 -4.00
CA PHE A 130 12.57 22.81 -4.60
C PHE A 130 13.43 23.28 -5.78
N THR A 131 13.00 24.32 -6.49
CA THR A 131 13.83 24.96 -7.53
C THR A 131 15.17 25.43 -6.96
N THR A 132 15.18 26.03 -5.76
CA THR A 132 16.42 26.47 -5.10
C THR A 132 17.30 25.28 -4.71
N PHE A 133 16.71 24.17 -4.28
CA PHE A 133 17.43 22.92 -4.06
C PHE A 133 18.06 22.41 -5.38
N ALA A 134 17.29 22.39 -6.46
CA ALA A 134 17.74 21.91 -7.77
C ALA A 134 18.86 22.77 -8.40
N GLU A 135 18.83 24.08 -8.18
CA GLU A 135 19.86 25.02 -8.66
C GLU A 135 21.20 24.88 -7.91
N SER A 136 21.17 24.39 -6.67
CA SER A 136 22.34 24.28 -5.80
C SER A 136 23.01 22.90 -5.82
N HIS A 137 22.44 21.93 -6.54
CA HIS A 137 22.89 20.53 -6.57
C HIS A 137 23.13 20.01 -7.98
N LEU A 138 23.92 18.94 -8.10
CA LEU A 138 24.15 18.28 -9.39
C LEU A 138 22.87 17.59 -9.85
N SER A 139 22.62 17.58 -11.17
CA SER A 139 21.36 17.05 -11.72
C SER A 139 21.08 15.58 -11.34
N PHE A 140 22.11 14.74 -11.19
CA PHE A 140 21.91 13.35 -10.75
C PHE A 140 21.55 13.25 -9.27
N ASP A 141 22.07 14.15 -8.42
CA ASP A 141 21.70 14.22 -7.01
C ASP A 141 20.25 14.72 -6.87
N VAL A 142 19.86 15.71 -7.66
CA VAL A 142 18.47 16.19 -7.73
C VAL A 142 17.52 15.05 -8.11
N VAL A 143 17.86 14.25 -9.14
CA VAL A 143 17.07 13.08 -9.54
C VAL A 143 17.04 12.02 -8.45
N HIS A 144 18.14 11.78 -7.74
CA HIS A 144 18.19 10.84 -6.63
C HIS A 144 17.25 11.26 -5.50
N VAL A 145 17.33 12.52 -5.07
CA VAL A 145 16.47 13.09 -4.02
C VAL A 145 15.01 13.11 -4.44
N LEU A 146 14.71 13.46 -5.70
CA LEU A 146 13.34 13.43 -6.23
C LEU A 146 12.75 12.00 -6.16
N ASN A 147 13.52 10.98 -6.52
CA ASN A 147 13.05 9.59 -6.43
C ASN A 147 12.83 9.13 -4.98
N LYS A 148 13.74 9.48 -4.06
CA LYS A 148 13.57 9.22 -2.62
C LYS A 148 12.30 9.89 -2.09
N LEU A 149 12.12 11.16 -2.43
CA LEU A 149 10.96 11.95 -2.05
C LEU A 149 9.65 11.33 -2.57
N PHE A 150 9.58 10.97 -3.85
CA PHE A 150 8.38 10.34 -4.42
C PHE A 150 8.05 9.00 -3.78
N ALA A 151 9.06 8.21 -3.43
CA ALA A 151 8.84 6.98 -2.67
C ALA A 151 8.23 7.27 -1.30
N VAL A 152 8.79 8.23 -0.55
CA VAL A 152 8.32 8.60 0.80
C VAL A 152 6.94 9.26 0.80
N LEU A 153 6.64 10.09 -0.20
CA LEU A 153 5.36 10.79 -0.34
C LEU A 153 4.26 9.90 -0.92
N GLY A 154 4.62 8.95 -1.80
CA GLY A 154 3.67 8.04 -2.40
C GLY A 154 3.17 6.96 -1.44
N GLU A 155 4.02 6.49 -0.52
CA GLU A 155 3.68 5.39 0.38
C GLU A 155 2.44 5.67 1.26
N PRO A 156 2.30 6.84 1.94
CA PRO A 156 1.10 7.15 2.71
C PRO A 156 -0.19 7.17 1.88
N ILE A 157 -0.13 7.56 0.60
CA ILE A 157 -1.28 7.53 -0.31
C ILE A 157 -1.74 6.07 -0.49
N LEU A 158 -0.80 5.16 -0.79
CA LEU A 158 -1.08 3.75 -1.06
C LEU A 158 -1.54 2.98 0.18
N LEU A 159 -0.92 3.26 1.33
CA LEU A 159 -1.30 2.71 2.64
C LEU A 159 -2.73 3.10 3.05
N ASN A 160 -3.24 4.20 2.52
CA ASN A 160 -4.56 4.75 2.81
C ASN A 160 -5.56 4.56 1.66
N ASN A 161 -5.38 3.52 0.84
CA ASN A 161 -6.24 3.18 -0.30
C ASN A 161 -6.39 4.31 -1.34
N GLY A 162 -5.49 5.28 -1.31
CA GLY A 162 -5.38 6.29 -2.34
C GLY A 162 -4.69 5.73 -3.57
N VAL A 163 -4.85 6.46 -4.67
CA VAL A 163 -4.23 6.20 -5.94
C VAL A 163 -3.37 7.40 -6.29
N ILE A 164 -2.08 7.17 -6.55
CA ILE A 164 -1.17 8.19 -7.08
C ILE A 164 -1.54 8.46 -8.54
N TYR A 165 -2.23 9.57 -8.78
CA TYR A 165 -2.74 9.92 -10.10
C TYR A 165 -1.63 10.28 -11.08
N GLN A 166 -0.76 11.21 -10.66
CA GLN A 166 0.35 11.67 -11.47
C GLN A 166 1.43 12.34 -10.61
N TYR A 167 2.59 12.50 -11.24
CA TYR A 167 3.69 13.36 -10.78
C TYR A 167 3.86 14.49 -11.79
N VAL A 168 4.01 15.72 -11.32
CA VAL A 168 4.25 16.89 -12.18
C VAL A 168 5.36 17.73 -11.56
N GLY A 169 6.56 17.70 -12.14
CA GLY A 169 7.72 18.34 -11.51
C GLY A 169 8.08 17.61 -10.21
N ASP A 170 7.99 18.30 -9.08
CA ASP A 170 8.14 17.83 -7.71
C ASP A 170 6.79 17.65 -6.97
N GLU A 171 5.69 17.87 -7.67
CA GLU A 171 4.33 17.67 -7.18
C GLU A 171 3.89 16.20 -7.30
N ILE A 172 3.15 15.73 -6.31
CA ILE A 172 2.43 14.45 -6.32
C ILE A 172 0.92 14.69 -6.09
N THR A 173 0.09 14.05 -6.93
CA THR A 173 -1.37 14.08 -6.80
C THR A 173 -1.93 12.72 -6.36
N GLY A 174 -2.74 12.71 -5.31
CA GLY A 174 -3.45 11.53 -4.80
C GLY A 174 -4.96 11.62 -4.97
N LEU A 175 -5.61 10.49 -5.29
CA LEU A 175 -7.06 10.37 -5.41
C LEU A 175 -7.59 9.34 -4.41
N PHE A 176 -8.66 9.69 -3.71
CA PHE A 176 -9.32 8.83 -2.72
C PHE A 176 -10.83 8.77 -3.02
N GLY A 177 -11.43 7.59 -2.84
CA GLY A 177 -12.85 7.34 -3.17
C GLY A 177 -13.11 6.73 -4.55
N LEU A 178 -12.07 6.22 -5.24
CA LEU A 178 -12.22 5.54 -6.54
C LEU A 178 -12.90 4.17 -6.42
N GLU A 179 -12.74 3.50 -5.28
CA GLU A 179 -13.46 2.27 -4.94
C GLU A 179 -14.74 2.59 -4.16
N ALA A 180 -15.68 1.64 -4.11
CA ALA A 180 -16.91 1.82 -3.34
C ALA A 180 -16.61 1.96 -1.84
N GLY A 181 -17.09 3.04 -1.23
CA GLY A 181 -16.91 3.36 0.19
C GLY A 181 -17.74 4.59 0.57
N SER A 182 -17.72 4.99 1.85
CA SER A 182 -18.40 6.22 2.26
C SER A 182 -17.54 7.46 1.95
N GLU A 183 -18.18 8.62 1.80
CA GLU A 183 -17.51 9.90 1.63
C GLU A 183 -16.63 10.24 2.84
N ALA A 184 -17.13 9.92 4.04
CA ALA A 184 -16.40 10.08 5.30
C ALA A 184 -15.13 9.22 5.35
N ASP A 185 -15.18 7.98 4.86
CA ASP A 185 -14.00 7.11 4.78
C ASP A 185 -12.97 7.70 3.82
N SER A 186 -13.41 8.16 2.64
CA SER A 186 -12.54 8.75 1.62
C SER A 186 -11.83 10.01 2.14
N CYS A 187 -12.54 10.88 2.86
CA CYS A 187 -11.94 12.06 3.49
C CYS A 187 -10.99 11.66 4.63
N ARG A 188 -11.38 10.69 5.47
CA ARG A 188 -10.55 10.23 6.59
C ARG A 188 -9.22 9.64 6.12
N THR A 189 -9.26 8.77 5.13
CA THR A 189 -8.04 8.15 4.59
C THR A 189 -7.15 9.15 3.86
N ALA A 190 -7.74 10.13 3.16
CA ALA A 190 -6.98 11.22 2.56
C ALA A 190 -6.29 12.11 3.62
N VAL A 191 -6.97 12.42 4.73
CA VAL A 191 -6.37 13.13 5.86
C VAL A 191 -5.23 12.31 6.50
N ARG A 192 -5.43 11.01 6.71
CA ARG A 192 -4.35 10.12 7.19
C ARG A 192 -3.16 10.12 6.25
N ALA A 193 -3.37 10.02 4.94
CA ALA A 193 -2.31 10.06 3.95
C ALA A 193 -1.53 11.38 4.03
N ALA A 194 -2.21 12.53 4.06
CA ALA A 194 -1.58 13.84 4.19
C ALA A 194 -0.72 13.97 5.46
N LEU A 195 -1.24 13.53 6.61
CA LEU A 195 -0.48 13.54 7.87
C LEU A 195 0.71 12.57 7.83
N GLY A 196 0.53 11.40 7.21
CA GLY A 196 1.60 10.43 6.99
C GLY A 196 2.70 10.97 6.08
N MET A 197 2.35 11.74 5.05
CA MET A 197 3.32 12.42 4.17
C MET A 197 4.16 13.45 4.94
N LEU A 198 3.52 14.23 5.82
CA LEU A 198 4.26 15.17 6.68
C LEU A 198 5.27 14.44 7.59
N ALA A 199 4.86 13.33 8.22
CA ALA A 199 5.76 12.54 9.05
C ALA A 199 6.91 11.92 8.23
N ALA A 200 6.59 11.36 7.06
CA ALA A 200 7.57 10.70 6.19
C ALA A 200 8.64 11.67 5.65
N VAL A 201 8.27 12.93 5.35
CA VAL A 201 9.23 13.97 4.94
C VAL A 201 10.16 14.35 6.08
N GLU A 202 9.69 14.42 7.32
CA GLU A 202 10.59 14.71 8.45
C GLU A 202 11.62 13.60 8.64
N THR A 203 11.23 12.33 8.50
CA THR A 203 12.18 11.21 8.52
C THR A 203 13.18 11.28 7.36
N LEU A 204 12.71 11.60 6.15
CA LEU A 204 13.59 11.78 5.00
C LEU A 204 14.59 12.94 5.21
N ASN A 205 14.15 14.02 5.86
CA ASN A 205 15.01 15.17 6.13
C ASN A 205 16.19 14.84 7.03
N ASP A 206 16.06 13.89 7.95
CA ASP A 206 17.18 13.48 8.80
C ASP A 206 18.28 12.80 7.97
N GLU A 207 17.91 12.03 6.94
CA GLU A 207 18.86 11.50 5.95
C GLU A 207 19.45 12.62 5.07
N LEU A 208 18.59 13.47 4.49
CA LEU A 208 19.01 14.52 3.56
C LEU A 208 19.91 15.58 4.22
N GLU A 209 19.69 15.89 5.49
CA GLU A 209 20.54 16.82 6.22
C GLU A 209 21.95 16.25 6.40
N SER A 210 22.07 14.94 6.65
CA SER A 210 23.37 14.27 6.78
C SER A 210 24.12 14.11 5.45
N GLU A 211 23.40 13.84 4.36
CA GLU A 211 23.98 13.55 3.04
C GLU A 211 24.20 14.82 2.20
N PHE A 212 23.27 15.79 2.28
CA PHE A 212 23.22 16.96 1.39
C PHE A 212 23.19 18.31 2.14
N GLY A 213 23.11 18.31 3.48
CA GLY A 213 23.03 19.55 4.26
C GLY A 213 21.76 20.36 4.00
N ALA A 214 20.69 19.69 3.54
CA ALA A 214 19.43 20.31 3.15
C ALA A 214 18.24 19.63 3.82
N ARG A 215 17.24 20.45 4.17
CA ARG A 215 15.92 19.98 4.62
C ARG A 215 14.86 20.48 3.65
N LEU A 216 13.95 19.60 3.26
CA LEU A 216 12.82 19.89 2.40
C LEU A 216 11.58 20.17 3.25
N ALA A 217 10.70 21.05 2.74
CA ALA A 217 9.39 21.30 3.33
C ALA A 217 8.32 21.09 2.27
N VAL A 218 7.14 20.60 2.66
CA VAL A 218 6.02 20.39 1.73
C VAL A 218 4.81 21.21 2.13
N GLY A 219 4.01 21.58 1.12
CA GLY A 219 2.65 22.09 1.30
C GLY A 219 1.64 21.09 0.74
N ILE A 220 0.62 20.75 1.52
CA ILE A 220 -0.43 19.80 1.16
C ILE A 220 -1.78 20.52 1.10
N GLY A 221 -2.51 20.32 0.01
CA GLY A 221 -3.89 20.76 -0.17
C GLY A 221 -4.82 19.58 -0.36
N LEU A 222 -5.94 19.57 0.35
CA LEU A 222 -6.95 18.52 0.25
C LEU A 222 -8.33 19.13 0.00
N HIS A 223 -9.01 18.66 -1.04
CA HIS A 223 -10.38 19.05 -1.36
C HIS A 223 -11.25 17.82 -1.62
N PHE A 224 -12.53 17.92 -1.27
CA PHE A 224 -13.53 16.89 -1.53
C PHE A 224 -14.65 17.48 -2.38
N GLY A 225 -15.02 16.79 -3.46
CA GLY A 225 -16.07 17.25 -4.35
C GLY A 225 -16.22 16.41 -5.62
N PRO A 226 -17.18 16.78 -6.49
CA PRO A 226 -17.52 16.02 -7.68
C PRO A 226 -16.45 16.17 -8.75
N VAL A 227 -16.15 15.07 -9.44
CA VAL A 227 -15.31 15.02 -10.63
C VAL A 227 -15.85 14.01 -11.63
N VAL A 228 -15.52 14.22 -12.89
CA VAL A 228 -15.73 13.23 -13.95
C VAL A 228 -14.42 12.49 -14.17
N ILE A 229 -14.47 11.16 -14.03
CA ILE A 229 -13.35 10.27 -14.34
C ILE A 229 -13.59 9.52 -15.65
N GLY A 230 -12.55 9.32 -16.45
CA GLY A 230 -12.72 8.75 -17.79
C GLY A 230 -11.43 8.49 -18.52
N ARG A 231 -11.52 7.83 -19.68
CA ARG A 231 -10.41 7.79 -20.63
C ARG A 231 -10.41 9.07 -21.46
N ILE A 232 -9.46 9.95 -21.22
CA ILE A 232 -9.35 11.27 -21.84
C ILE A 232 -8.06 11.34 -22.68
N GLY A 233 -8.12 12.08 -23.78
CA GLY A 233 -6.99 12.27 -24.70
C GLY A 233 -7.32 11.89 -26.14
N HIS A 234 -6.31 11.96 -27.00
CA HIS A 234 -6.44 11.59 -28.41
C HIS A 234 -6.92 10.13 -28.54
N PRO A 235 -7.77 9.76 -29.53
CA PRO A 235 -8.28 8.39 -29.66
C PRO A 235 -7.22 7.29 -29.68
N SER A 236 -6.03 7.58 -30.21
CA SER A 236 -4.88 6.65 -30.23
C SER A 236 -4.03 6.67 -28.95
N HIS A 237 -4.21 7.65 -28.07
CA HIS A 237 -3.44 7.88 -26.84
C HIS A 237 -4.36 8.41 -25.73
N GLN A 238 -5.32 7.58 -25.31
CA GLN A 238 -6.17 7.90 -24.17
C GLN A 238 -5.53 7.42 -22.86
N GLN A 239 -5.58 8.26 -21.83
CA GLN A 239 -5.14 7.93 -20.48
C GLN A 239 -6.32 8.10 -19.52
N PHE A 240 -6.21 7.53 -18.33
CA PHE A 240 -7.15 7.87 -17.27
C PHE A 240 -6.99 9.35 -16.92
N GLY A 241 -8.10 10.07 -16.93
CA GLY A 241 -8.14 11.48 -16.60
C GLY A 241 -9.20 11.75 -15.55
N VAL A 242 -8.93 12.76 -14.74
CA VAL A 242 -9.88 13.34 -13.79
C VAL A 242 -10.13 14.78 -14.23
N VAL A 243 -11.39 15.13 -14.43
CA VAL A 243 -11.80 16.46 -14.87
C VAL A 243 -12.86 17.00 -13.93
N GLY A 244 -12.71 18.25 -13.54
CA GLY A 244 -13.67 18.95 -12.71
C GLY A 244 -13.04 20.18 -12.07
N ASP A 245 -13.84 21.04 -11.49
CA ASP A 245 -13.29 22.17 -10.73
C ASP A 245 -12.60 21.70 -9.43
N THR A 246 -13.00 20.54 -8.89
CA THR A 246 -12.45 19.95 -7.66
C THR A 246 -10.94 19.69 -7.74
N ILE A 247 -10.42 19.19 -8.88
CA ILE A 247 -8.97 18.95 -9.04
C ILE A 247 -8.19 20.27 -9.05
N ASN A 248 -8.73 21.29 -9.72
CA ASN A 248 -8.10 22.61 -9.76
C ASN A 248 -8.14 23.28 -8.38
N ALA A 249 -9.26 23.18 -7.67
CA ALA A 249 -9.43 23.72 -6.33
C ALA A 249 -8.43 23.10 -5.35
N ALA A 250 -8.22 21.78 -5.37
CA ALA A 250 -7.25 21.11 -4.51
C ALA A 250 -5.81 21.65 -4.71
N SER A 251 -5.37 21.84 -5.95
CA SER A 251 -4.07 22.45 -6.28
C SER A 251 -3.93 23.87 -5.71
N ARG A 252 -4.96 24.71 -5.81
CA ARG A 252 -4.90 26.08 -5.27
C ARG A 252 -4.95 26.14 -3.74
N ILE A 253 -5.62 25.18 -3.12
CA ILE A 253 -5.60 25.03 -1.67
C ILE A 253 -4.18 24.65 -1.21
N GLN A 254 -3.50 23.80 -1.97
CA GLN A 254 -2.09 23.51 -1.74
C GLN A 254 -1.26 24.80 -1.81
N GLU A 255 -1.41 25.61 -2.87
CA GLU A 255 -0.67 26.86 -3.05
C GLU A 255 -0.91 27.86 -1.89
N ALA A 256 -2.14 27.92 -1.37
CA ALA A 256 -2.53 28.82 -0.28
C ALA A 256 -1.73 28.57 1.03
N ASN A 257 -1.12 27.40 1.19
CA ASN A 257 -0.22 27.12 2.31
C ASN A 257 0.94 28.12 2.40
N LYS A 258 1.43 28.64 1.27
CA LYS A 258 2.54 29.60 1.22
C LYS A 258 2.15 30.90 1.91
N THR A 259 1.01 31.48 1.52
CA THR A 259 0.49 32.74 2.09
C THR A 259 0.06 32.59 3.54
N LEU A 260 -0.50 31.44 3.92
CA LEU A 260 -1.01 31.21 5.28
C LEU A 260 0.04 30.69 6.26
N GLY A 261 1.23 30.32 5.76
CA GLY A 261 2.31 29.76 6.57
C GLY A 261 1.93 28.45 7.25
N THR A 262 1.12 27.62 6.59
CA THR A 262 0.64 26.30 7.06
C THR A 262 1.32 25.20 6.25
N ARG A 263 1.27 23.93 6.68
CA ARG A 263 1.77 22.80 5.86
C ARG A 263 0.68 21.93 5.26
N PHE A 264 -0.50 21.92 5.86
CA PHE A 264 -1.62 21.11 5.39
C PHE A 264 -2.92 21.90 5.55
N LEU A 265 -3.57 22.19 4.42
CA LEU A 265 -4.88 22.82 4.35
C LEU A 265 -5.89 21.85 3.76
N ALA A 266 -7.07 21.79 4.38
CA ALA A 266 -8.23 21.09 3.86
C ALA A 266 -9.37 22.08 3.61
N SER A 267 -10.16 21.85 2.57
CA SER A 267 -11.39 22.60 2.33
C SER A 267 -12.49 22.23 3.33
N SER A 268 -13.46 23.12 3.58
CA SER A 268 -14.61 22.82 4.45
C SER A 268 -15.37 21.55 4.06
N PRO A 269 -15.62 21.20 2.77
CA PRO A 269 -16.21 19.90 2.42
C PRO A 269 -15.49 18.67 3.00
N VAL A 270 -14.16 18.70 3.14
CA VAL A 270 -13.40 17.59 3.73
C VAL A 270 -13.67 17.49 5.23
N VAL A 271 -13.74 18.65 5.90
CA VAL A 271 -14.02 18.74 7.34
C VAL A 271 -15.47 18.34 7.62
N ASP A 272 -16.40 18.78 6.77
CA ASP A 272 -17.84 18.51 6.90
C ASP A 272 -18.21 17.04 6.68
N CYS A 273 -17.41 16.29 5.88
CA CYS A 273 -17.56 14.85 5.72
C CYS A 273 -17.15 14.03 6.96
N LEU A 274 -16.50 14.66 7.94
CA LEU A 274 -15.95 13.99 9.10
C LEU A 274 -16.73 14.36 10.37
N PRO A 275 -16.81 13.47 11.38
CA PRO A 275 -17.48 13.79 12.64
C PRO A 275 -16.91 15.05 13.29
N GLU A 276 -17.79 15.89 13.83
CA GLU A 276 -17.40 17.13 14.51
C GLU A 276 -16.37 16.83 15.63
N GLY A 277 -15.33 17.67 15.71
CA GLY A 277 -14.29 17.54 16.72
C GLY A 277 -13.31 16.39 16.51
N VAL A 278 -13.36 15.65 15.39
CA VAL A 278 -12.39 14.56 15.13
C VAL A 278 -11.00 15.07 14.68
N LEU A 279 -10.95 16.27 14.08
CA LEU A 279 -9.72 16.88 13.58
C LEU A 279 -9.21 17.97 14.53
N ALA A 280 -7.91 17.94 14.79
CA ALA A 280 -7.21 19.03 15.45
C ALA A 280 -6.93 20.13 14.43
N CYS A 281 -7.73 21.20 14.48
CA CYS A 281 -7.68 22.29 13.52
C CYS A 281 -6.83 23.46 14.02
N GLY A 282 -6.19 24.18 13.09
CA GLY A 282 -5.41 25.39 13.35
C GLY A 282 -6.05 26.63 12.73
N LYS A 283 -5.27 27.37 11.93
CA LYS A 283 -5.76 28.56 11.22
C LYS A 283 -6.93 28.20 10.30
N SER A 284 -7.94 29.07 10.24
CA SER A 284 -9.05 28.96 9.30
C SER A 284 -9.24 30.28 8.55
N THR A 285 -9.55 30.21 7.27
CA THR A 285 -9.88 31.38 6.45
C THR A 285 -10.84 31.00 5.34
N THR A 286 -11.54 31.98 4.80
CA THR A 286 -12.34 31.79 3.59
C THR A 286 -11.62 32.46 2.43
N VAL A 287 -11.45 31.76 1.31
CA VAL A 287 -10.79 32.30 0.12
C VAL A 287 -11.65 32.11 -1.12
N THR A 288 -11.63 33.10 -2.00
CA THR A 288 -12.17 32.95 -3.35
C THR A 288 -11.07 32.41 -4.25
N LEU A 289 -11.15 31.13 -4.59
CA LEU A 289 -10.21 30.50 -5.52
C LEU A 289 -10.46 31.04 -6.93
N ARG A 290 -9.44 31.54 -7.62
CA ARG A 290 -9.54 32.17 -8.96
C ARG A 290 -10.34 31.35 -10.00
N GLY A 291 -11.59 31.66 -10.29
CA GLY A 291 -12.39 30.87 -11.24
C GLY A 291 -13.52 30.08 -10.57
N ARG A 292 -13.62 30.14 -9.23
CA ARG A 292 -14.86 29.92 -8.49
C ARG A 292 -15.48 31.26 -8.11
N GLN A 293 -16.80 31.33 -8.17
CA GLN A 293 -17.56 32.47 -7.65
C GLN A 293 -17.84 32.32 -6.15
N GLU A 294 -18.05 31.09 -5.69
CA GLU A 294 -18.31 30.78 -4.30
C GLU A 294 -16.99 30.67 -3.51
N PRO A 295 -16.86 31.41 -2.39
CA PRO A 295 -15.71 31.26 -1.50
C PRO A 295 -15.69 29.88 -0.86
N VAL A 296 -14.49 29.32 -0.69
CA VAL A 296 -14.29 28.03 -0.03
C VAL A 296 -13.61 28.27 1.32
N GLY A 297 -14.16 27.68 2.38
CA GLY A 297 -13.52 27.67 3.70
C GLY A 297 -12.30 26.75 3.68
N LEU A 298 -11.18 27.23 4.19
CA LEU A 298 -9.94 26.48 4.36
C LEU A 298 -9.61 26.36 5.84
N VAL A 299 -9.17 25.18 6.24
CA VAL A 299 -8.81 24.86 7.62
C VAL A 299 -7.45 24.17 7.63
N GLU A 300 -6.54 24.67 8.45
CA GLU A 300 -5.27 24.01 8.75
C GLU A 300 -5.54 22.75 9.55
N ILE A 301 -5.08 21.60 9.05
CA ILE A 301 -5.21 20.34 9.76
C ILE A 301 -3.87 20.00 10.40
N ARG A 302 -3.85 19.86 11.73
CA ARG A 302 -2.65 19.55 12.52
C ARG A 302 -2.57 18.08 12.92
N GLY A 303 -3.67 17.36 12.84
CA GLY A 303 -3.78 15.96 13.25
C GLY A 303 -5.22 15.57 13.54
N PHE A 304 -5.38 14.43 14.19
CA PHE A 304 -6.63 14.02 14.82
C PHE A 304 -6.66 14.49 16.29
N THR A 305 -7.82 14.85 16.81
CA THR A 305 -7.96 15.25 18.23
C THR A 305 -7.70 14.09 19.18
N THR A 306 -8.16 12.90 18.79
CA THR A 306 -7.80 11.64 19.42
C THR A 306 -6.74 10.96 18.56
N PRO A 307 -5.65 10.42 19.14
CA PRO A 307 -4.62 9.72 18.39
C PRO A 307 -5.22 8.63 17.48
N ASP A 308 -4.94 8.71 16.18
CA ASP A 308 -5.46 7.74 15.21
C ASP A 308 -4.53 6.52 15.15
N PRO A 309 -5.00 5.32 15.55
CA PRO A 309 -4.12 4.16 15.70
C PRO A 309 -3.57 3.66 14.37
N VAL A 310 -4.31 3.86 13.27
CA VAL A 310 -3.86 3.46 11.93
C VAL A 310 -2.72 4.38 11.47
N LEU A 311 -2.88 5.69 11.62
CA LEU A 311 -1.83 6.66 11.31
C LEU A 311 -0.56 6.37 12.14
N ILE A 312 -0.70 6.15 13.45
CA ILE A 312 0.43 5.86 14.34
C ILE A 312 1.15 4.58 13.93
N ALA A 313 0.40 3.50 13.68
CA ALA A 313 1.00 2.25 13.23
C ALA A 313 1.73 2.44 11.90
N GLN A 314 1.15 3.18 10.95
CA GLN A 314 1.76 3.44 9.65
C GLN A 314 3.03 4.29 9.75
N THR A 315 3.04 5.35 10.55
CA THR A 315 4.22 6.24 10.68
C THR A 315 5.35 5.59 11.48
N THR A 316 5.06 4.71 12.43
CA THR A 316 6.08 4.00 13.22
C THR A 316 6.52 2.68 12.59
N ALA A 317 5.75 2.12 11.65
CA ALA A 317 6.09 0.86 10.98
C ALA A 317 7.43 0.94 10.21
N GLY A 318 7.78 2.08 9.61
CA GLY A 318 9.04 2.21 8.88
C GLY A 318 10.26 1.85 9.73
N ALA A 319 10.30 2.35 10.97
CA ALA A 319 11.38 2.08 11.93
C ALA A 319 11.43 0.61 12.41
N LEU A 320 10.29 -0.08 12.38
CA LEU A 320 10.18 -1.51 12.68
C LEU A 320 10.64 -2.37 11.51
N LEU A 321 10.19 -2.03 10.31
CA LEU A 321 10.45 -2.80 9.09
C LEU A 321 11.91 -2.69 8.62
N SER A 322 12.55 -1.54 8.84
CA SER A 322 14.00 -1.37 8.59
C SER A 322 14.86 -2.27 9.48
N ARG A 323 14.37 -2.60 10.69
CA ARG A 323 15.03 -3.47 11.67
C ARG A 323 14.30 -4.80 11.86
N LYS A 324 13.68 -5.30 10.79
CA LYS A 324 12.89 -6.55 10.78
C LYS A 324 13.64 -7.76 11.36
N ALA A 325 14.93 -7.91 11.09
CA ALA A 325 15.72 -9.02 11.61
C ALA A 325 15.85 -8.96 13.14
N GLU A 326 16.10 -7.77 13.69
CA GLU A 326 16.16 -7.53 15.14
C GLU A 326 14.79 -7.75 15.79
N LEU A 327 13.73 -7.19 15.20
CA LEU A 327 12.35 -7.33 15.69
C LEU A 327 11.93 -8.80 15.81
N THR A 328 12.17 -9.57 14.74
CA THR A 328 11.77 -10.98 14.68
C THR A 328 12.62 -11.85 15.62
N SER A 329 13.91 -11.55 15.75
CA SER A 329 14.78 -12.19 16.73
C SER A 329 14.32 -11.93 18.16
N ALA A 330 14.06 -10.67 18.51
CA ALA A 330 13.55 -10.27 19.83
C ALA A 330 12.21 -10.95 20.15
N PHE A 331 11.29 -10.99 19.18
CA PHE A 331 10.01 -11.68 19.33
C PHE A 331 10.18 -13.17 19.65
N TYR A 332 10.94 -13.92 18.85
CA TYR A 332 11.10 -15.37 19.07
C TYR A 332 11.90 -15.69 20.34
N GLY A 333 12.90 -14.86 20.68
CA GLY A 333 13.64 -14.99 21.94
C GLY A 333 12.69 -14.91 23.14
N ARG A 334 11.89 -13.83 23.21
CA ARG A 334 10.88 -13.63 24.26
C ARG A 334 9.79 -14.70 24.25
N LEU A 335 9.36 -15.16 23.07
CA LEU A 335 8.34 -16.20 22.93
C LEU A 335 8.78 -17.51 23.57
N PHE A 336 10.01 -17.97 23.30
CA PHE A 336 10.49 -19.24 23.83
C PHE A 336 10.97 -19.15 25.28
N GLU A 337 11.35 -17.96 25.75
CA GLU A 337 11.59 -17.74 27.17
C GLU A 337 10.29 -17.79 27.99
N ALA A 338 9.25 -17.09 27.53
CA ALA A 338 7.96 -17.02 28.22
C ALA A 338 7.15 -18.32 28.09
N ALA A 339 7.27 -19.03 26.97
CA ALA A 339 6.57 -20.28 26.70
C ALA A 339 7.49 -21.33 26.04
N PRO A 340 8.39 -21.96 26.83
CA PRO A 340 9.35 -22.95 26.29
C PRO A 340 8.68 -24.13 25.58
N GLY A 341 7.46 -24.49 26.00
CA GLY A 341 6.66 -25.55 25.38
C GLY A 341 6.28 -25.29 23.91
N LEU A 342 6.35 -24.03 23.44
CA LEU A 342 6.12 -23.70 22.03
C LEU A 342 7.31 -24.06 21.13
N ARG A 343 8.54 -24.15 21.67
CA ARG A 343 9.77 -24.33 20.88
C ARG A 343 9.74 -25.54 19.93
N PRO A 344 9.21 -26.72 20.32
CA PRO A 344 9.11 -27.89 19.43
C PRO A 344 8.16 -27.70 18.24
N MET A 345 7.25 -26.72 18.29
CA MET A 345 6.33 -26.41 17.18
C MET A 345 7.02 -25.62 16.05
N PHE A 346 8.27 -25.19 16.24
CA PHE A 346 9.03 -24.40 15.28
C PHE A 346 10.27 -25.17 14.79
N PRO A 347 10.72 -24.92 13.53
CA PRO A 347 11.95 -25.52 13.02
C PRO A 347 13.19 -25.16 13.87
N ALA A 348 14.26 -25.94 13.74
CA ALA A 348 15.52 -25.65 14.42
C ALA A 348 16.09 -24.30 13.97
N ASN A 349 16.13 -24.05 12.65
CA ASN A 349 16.48 -22.76 12.06
C ASN A 349 15.22 -21.90 11.85
N LEU A 350 15.23 -20.70 12.43
CA LEU A 350 14.11 -19.75 12.40
C LEU A 350 14.21 -18.69 11.30
N GLU A 351 15.26 -18.67 10.49
CA GLU A 351 15.45 -17.64 9.45
C GLU A 351 14.24 -17.52 8.52
N GLY A 352 13.74 -18.66 8.01
CA GLY A 352 12.55 -18.69 7.16
C GLY A 352 11.26 -18.30 7.88
N GLN A 353 11.17 -18.49 9.21
CA GLN A 353 9.99 -18.06 10.01
C GLN A 353 10.06 -16.58 10.37
N SER A 354 11.26 -16.05 10.58
CA SER A 354 11.53 -14.63 10.82
C SER A 354 11.21 -13.81 9.59
N GLU A 355 11.62 -14.30 8.41
CA GLU A 355 11.31 -13.65 7.14
C GLU A 355 9.81 -13.56 6.89
N LYS A 356 9.06 -14.66 7.14
CA LYS A 356 7.60 -14.68 7.03
C LYS A 356 6.92 -13.74 8.02
N LEU A 357 7.37 -13.71 9.27
CA LEU A 357 6.80 -12.82 10.29
C LEU A 357 6.95 -11.36 9.88
N GLY A 358 8.15 -10.95 9.46
CA GLY A 358 8.35 -9.57 9.05
C GLY A 358 7.61 -9.21 7.74
N GLN A 359 7.53 -10.11 6.76
CA GLN A 359 6.67 -9.90 5.58
C GLN A 359 5.19 -9.78 5.97
N MET A 360 4.75 -10.55 6.97
CA MET A 360 3.38 -10.47 7.47
C MET A 360 3.11 -9.12 8.14
N LEU A 361 4.04 -8.60 8.96
CA LEU A 361 3.92 -7.27 9.56
C LEU A 361 3.83 -6.16 8.50
N GLU A 362 4.64 -6.23 7.45
CA GLU A 362 4.59 -5.29 6.31
C GLU A 362 3.21 -5.31 5.62
N VAL A 363 2.71 -6.51 5.29
CA VAL A 363 1.38 -6.69 4.68
C VAL A 363 0.26 -6.21 5.60
N LEU A 364 0.39 -6.43 6.91
CA LEU A 364 -0.58 -5.98 7.91
C LEU A 364 -0.71 -4.46 7.92
N VAL A 365 0.41 -3.74 7.98
CA VAL A 365 0.44 -2.27 7.96
C VAL A 365 -0.21 -1.73 6.68
N TYR A 366 0.07 -2.38 5.54
CA TYR A 366 -0.57 -2.05 4.26
C TYR A 366 -2.08 -2.32 4.26
N ALA A 367 -2.53 -3.36 4.96
CA ALA A 367 -3.92 -3.79 4.95
C ALA A 367 -4.80 -3.07 5.99
N LEU A 368 -4.27 -2.15 6.81
CA LEU A 368 -5.02 -1.49 7.90
C LEU A 368 -6.25 -0.71 7.43
N ASN A 369 -6.17 -0.05 6.27
CA ASN A 369 -7.33 0.62 5.68
C ASN A 369 -8.19 -0.32 4.81
N ARG A 370 -7.92 -1.64 4.80
CA ARG A 370 -8.61 -2.65 3.98
C ARG A 370 -9.23 -3.73 4.89
N PRO A 371 -10.17 -3.37 5.79
CA PRO A 371 -10.60 -4.24 6.89
C PRO A 371 -11.19 -5.56 6.41
N THR A 372 -11.94 -5.58 5.31
CA THR A 372 -12.53 -6.81 4.75
C THR A 372 -11.46 -7.77 4.24
N GLN A 373 -10.49 -7.28 3.46
CA GLN A 373 -9.39 -8.09 2.92
C GLN A 373 -8.46 -8.58 4.03
N LEU A 374 -8.18 -7.70 5.00
CA LEU A 374 -7.41 -8.02 6.20
C LEU A 374 -8.08 -9.15 6.99
N ALA A 375 -9.38 -9.02 7.29
CA ALA A 375 -10.15 -10.02 8.00
C ALA A 375 -10.16 -11.38 7.27
N MET A 376 -10.40 -11.39 5.94
CA MET A 376 -10.34 -12.62 5.16
C MET A 376 -8.95 -13.31 5.24
N GLY A 377 -7.88 -12.53 5.11
CA GLY A 377 -6.51 -13.05 5.21
C GLY A 377 -6.20 -13.62 6.59
N LEU A 378 -6.57 -12.91 7.65
CA LEU A 378 -6.34 -13.32 9.03
C LEU A 378 -7.21 -14.49 9.47
N HIS A 379 -8.47 -14.56 9.02
CA HIS A 379 -9.32 -15.73 9.23
C HIS A 379 -8.67 -16.98 8.62
N SER A 380 -8.24 -16.89 7.36
CA SER A 380 -7.55 -18.00 6.67
C SER A 380 -6.25 -18.40 7.36
N LEU A 381 -5.49 -17.43 7.89
CA LEU A 381 -4.29 -17.72 8.67
C LEU A 381 -4.62 -18.44 9.99
N GLY A 382 -5.66 -17.97 10.70
CA GLY A 382 -6.18 -18.62 11.90
C GLY A 382 -6.61 -20.07 11.68
N GLN A 383 -7.30 -20.36 10.58
CA GLN A 383 -7.67 -21.73 10.20
C GLN A 383 -6.43 -22.63 10.01
N ARG A 384 -5.37 -22.11 9.38
CA ARG A 384 -4.11 -22.87 9.22
C ARG A 384 -3.39 -23.09 10.54
N HIS A 385 -3.51 -22.18 11.50
CA HIS A 385 -2.91 -22.32 12.82
C HIS A 385 -3.47 -23.53 13.59
N VAL A 386 -4.74 -23.87 13.38
CA VAL A 386 -5.34 -25.10 13.95
C VAL A 386 -4.58 -26.35 13.49
N ALA A 387 -4.26 -26.43 12.19
CA ALA A 387 -3.49 -27.55 11.63
C ALA A 387 -2.03 -27.63 12.16
N TYR A 388 -1.52 -26.55 12.76
CA TYR A 388 -0.22 -26.52 13.42
C TYR A 388 -0.29 -26.88 14.92
N GLY A 389 -1.49 -27.17 15.44
CA GLY A 389 -1.71 -27.46 16.87
C GLY A 389 -1.76 -26.22 17.75
N VAL A 390 -2.01 -25.03 17.18
CA VAL A 390 -2.12 -23.79 17.96
C VAL A 390 -3.46 -23.75 18.70
N THR A 391 -3.42 -23.51 20.01
CA THR A 391 -4.60 -23.40 20.89
C THR A 391 -4.92 -21.94 21.22
N ALA A 392 -6.08 -21.68 21.83
CA ALA A 392 -6.45 -20.34 22.30
C ALA A 392 -5.44 -19.77 23.31
N GLU A 393 -4.87 -20.61 24.17
CA GLU A 393 -3.85 -20.21 25.15
C GLU A 393 -2.57 -19.72 24.47
N HIS A 394 -2.17 -20.32 23.34
CA HIS A 394 -1.02 -19.86 22.57
C HIS A 394 -1.21 -18.44 22.01
N TYR A 395 -2.43 -18.07 21.60
CA TYR A 395 -2.72 -16.70 21.14
C TYR A 395 -2.56 -15.66 22.24
N ALA A 396 -2.96 -15.99 23.47
CA ALA A 396 -2.86 -15.09 24.62
C ALA A 396 -1.42 -14.69 24.94
N ALA A 397 -0.45 -15.58 24.67
CA ALA A 397 0.96 -15.30 24.87
C ALA A 397 1.55 -14.35 23.80
N VAL A 398 1.06 -14.38 22.55
CA VAL A 398 1.67 -13.67 21.41
C VAL A 398 1.54 -12.15 21.55
N GLY A 399 0.39 -11.65 21.96
CA GLY A 399 0.09 -10.20 21.97
C GLY A 399 1.07 -9.39 22.81
N PRO A 400 1.20 -9.67 24.12
CA PRO A 400 2.14 -8.98 24.99
C PRO A 400 3.60 -9.11 24.54
N ILE A 401 3.98 -10.27 23.97
CA ILE A 401 5.35 -10.54 23.52
C ILE A 401 5.70 -9.74 22.27
N LEU A 402 4.79 -9.68 21.29
CA LEU A 402 4.98 -8.87 20.09
C LEU A 402 5.02 -7.37 20.44
N LEU A 403 4.15 -6.93 21.36
CA LEU A 403 4.16 -5.54 21.84
C LEU A 403 5.48 -5.18 22.54
N ALA A 404 6.03 -6.09 23.36
CA ALA A 404 7.32 -5.89 24.00
C ALA A 404 8.47 -5.84 22.96
N ALA A 405 8.46 -6.72 21.96
CA ALA A 405 9.46 -6.70 20.89
C ALA A 405 9.40 -5.41 20.06
N ILE A 406 8.19 -4.87 19.79
CA ILE A 406 8.02 -3.55 19.17
C ILE A 406 8.63 -2.45 20.05
N GLY A 407 8.41 -2.52 21.36
CA GLY A 407 9.00 -1.58 22.31
C GLY A 407 10.52 -1.60 22.35
N ASP A 408 11.14 -2.78 22.25
CA ASP A 408 12.61 -2.90 22.17
C ASP A 408 13.19 -2.19 20.95
N ILE A 409 12.49 -2.27 19.83
CA ILE A 409 12.92 -1.67 18.56
C ILE A 409 12.68 -0.16 18.59
N LEU A 410 11.48 0.28 18.97
CA LEU A 410 11.15 1.71 18.98
C LEU A 410 11.86 2.49 20.09
N GLY A 411 12.25 1.84 21.20
CA GLY A 411 12.97 2.50 22.28
C GLY A 411 12.22 3.72 22.82
N ASP A 412 12.86 4.88 22.79
CA ASP A 412 12.28 6.15 23.26
C ASP A 412 11.06 6.59 22.44
N ASP A 413 10.91 6.14 21.20
CA ASP A 413 9.72 6.42 20.37
C ASP A 413 8.49 5.60 20.79
N PHE A 414 8.66 4.61 21.68
CA PHE A 414 7.56 3.77 22.20
C PHE A 414 6.75 4.45 23.31
N GLN A 415 6.31 5.67 23.04
CA GLN A 415 5.51 6.48 23.93
C GLN A 415 4.11 5.85 24.19
N PRO A 416 3.39 6.24 25.26
CA PRO A 416 2.12 5.62 25.64
C PRO A 416 1.10 5.50 24.50
N GLN A 417 0.95 6.54 23.67
CA GLN A 417 0.04 6.54 22.53
C GLN A 417 0.45 5.54 21.43
N VAL A 418 1.76 5.39 21.20
CA VAL A 418 2.30 4.42 20.25
C VAL A 418 2.06 3.00 20.76
N ARG A 419 2.32 2.76 22.05
CA ARG A 419 2.03 1.49 22.69
C ARG A 419 0.55 1.13 22.62
N GLU A 420 -0.35 2.06 22.93
CA GLU A 420 -1.79 1.84 22.88
C GLU A 420 -2.28 1.54 21.45
N ALA A 421 -1.80 2.27 20.45
CA ALA A 421 -2.14 2.04 19.05
C ALA A 421 -1.71 0.65 18.58
N TRP A 422 -0.45 0.25 18.86
CA TRP A 422 0.05 -1.08 18.51
C TRP A 422 -0.66 -2.19 19.27
N ALA A 423 -0.97 -1.99 20.56
CA ALA A 423 -1.72 -2.96 21.35
C ALA A 423 -3.12 -3.20 20.75
N ALA A 424 -3.87 -2.13 20.47
CA ALA A 424 -5.21 -2.23 19.87
C ALA A 424 -5.18 -2.91 18.50
N LEU A 425 -4.14 -2.64 17.70
CA LEU A 425 -3.94 -3.29 16.41
C LEU A 425 -3.66 -4.80 16.57
N ILE A 426 -2.72 -5.15 17.43
CA ILE A 426 -2.36 -6.55 17.72
C ILE A 426 -3.59 -7.31 18.23
N ASP A 427 -4.36 -6.73 19.15
CA ASP A 427 -5.58 -7.33 19.68
C ASP A 427 -6.61 -7.60 18.56
N THR A 428 -6.80 -6.63 17.66
CA THR A 428 -7.69 -6.80 16.49
C THR A 428 -7.23 -7.95 15.61
N ILE A 429 -5.92 -8.04 15.35
CA ILE A 429 -5.32 -9.12 14.54
C ILE A 429 -5.57 -10.47 15.21
N LEU A 430 -5.25 -10.59 16.50
CA LEU A 430 -5.41 -11.84 17.26
C LEU A 430 -6.86 -12.27 17.32
N GLN A 431 -7.81 -11.35 17.55
CA GLN A 431 -9.24 -11.65 17.54
C GLN A 431 -9.72 -12.18 16.18
N LEU A 432 -9.29 -11.57 15.08
CA LEU A 432 -9.64 -12.05 13.73
C LEU A 432 -9.05 -13.45 13.48
N MET A 433 -7.80 -13.67 13.86
CA MET A 433 -7.18 -15.00 13.73
C MET A 433 -7.88 -16.06 14.60
N GLN A 434 -8.26 -15.74 15.84
CA GLN A 434 -9.01 -16.64 16.71
C GLN A 434 -10.40 -16.96 16.16
N ARG A 435 -11.11 -15.97 15.58
CA ARG A 435 -12.39 -16.21 14.87
C ARG A 435 -12.18 -17.13 13.66
N GLY A 436 -11.07 -16.98 12.95
CA GLY A 436 -10.68 -17.90 11.88
C GLY A 436 -10.49 -19.32 12.40
N ALA A 437 -9.69 -19.49 13.45
CA ALA A 437 -9.40 -20.77 14.07
C ALA A 437 -10.66 -21.48 14.59
N ALA A 438 -11.59 -20.75 15.22
CA ALA A 438 -12.87 -21.29 15.70
C ALA A 438 -13.79 -21.79 14.56
N ASN A 439 -13.58 -21.29 13.34
CA ASN A 439 -14.32 -21.69 12.14
C ASN A 439 -13.47 -22.57 11.20
N ALA A 440 -12.43 -23.23 11.72
CA ALA A 440 -11.67 -24.19 10.96
C ALA A 440 -12.54 -25.43 10.68
N PRO A 441 -12.60 -25.95 9.44
CA PRO A 441 -13.24 -27.22 9.17
C PRO A 441 -12.48 -28.35 9.89
N ASP A 442 -13.24 -29.29 10.47
CA ASP A 442 -12.73 -30.47 11.17
C ASP A 442 -11.80 -31.36 10.31
#